data_AF-A8MR93-F1
#
_entry.id   AF-A8MR93-F1
#
_cell.length_a   1.000
_cell.length_b   1.000
_cell.length_c   1.000
_cell.angle_alpha   90.00
_cell.angle_beta   90.00
_cell.angle_gamma   90.00
#
_symmetry.space_group_name_H-M   'P 1'
#
loop_
_entity.id
_entity.type
_entity.pdbx_description
1 polymer ?
#
loop_
_entity_poly.entity_id
_entity_poly.type
_entity_poly.pdbx_seq_one_letter_code
_entity_poly.pdbx_strand_id
1 'polypeptide(L)'
;MPTDSKMAKFLQSYGYDLILGSVAAIYVVMAPYTKVEESFNVQSMHDILYHRHHLDSYDHLEFPGVVPRTFIGAFIVSVFASPVVSIISCLGFPKVYSLVAARLVLGCIILSTLRFFRIQIKKKFGNQVETFFVLFTSLQFHFLFYCTRPLPNILALGLVNLAYGNWLKGNFYPALSFLIFATVIFRCDTMLLLGPIGLELLLTKSISFWKALKYCVGTALLAVGLTIFVDSIMWKKFVWPEFEVFWFNSILNRSSDWGTHSIHWYFTSALPRSLLVAYPLSLLGTLVDRRVPFFIVPVLSFVILYSKLPHKELRFIISSVPMFNLSAAVAASRIYNNRKKTIWKLVNMVMLAFFAISAGCTVVTFMASYYNYPSGYALKRLHQIGHPANVAGEEWVHIDTFGAMNGISRFCEDDFPWRYSKEEEIVVEELRNRNFTYLVNEHSSVDGYKCLFYEEGFERLELRRGFPPIVLVKKAKVYLHREMKKEDPFHKKWPGC
;
A
#
# COMPACT_ATOMS: atom_id res chain seq x y z
N MET A 1 -24.85 -37.56 -6.79
CA MET A 1 -23.95 -36.63 -6.08
C MET A 1 -24.10 -35.22 -6.64
N PRO A 2 -24.87 -34.31 -6.01
CA PRO A 2 -25.07 -32.94 -6.50
C PRO A 2 -24.08 -31.90 -5.93
N THR A 3 -23.18 -32.30 -5.02
CA THR A 3 -22.24 -31.42 -4.32
C THR A 3 -21.15 -30.85 -5.25
N ASP A 4 -20.69 -31.63 -6.23
CA ASP A 4 -19.63 -31.21 -7.16
C ASP A 4 -20.05 -30.02 -8.04
N SER A 5 -21.35 -29.90 -8.38
CA SER A 5 -21.82 -28.81 -9.23
C SER A 5 -21.76 -27.44 -8.57
N LYS A 6 -22.02 -27.35 -7.25
CA LYS A 6 -21.98 -26.06 -6.53
C LYS A 6 -20.55 -25.61 -6.31
N MET A 7 -19.67 -26.52 -5.88
CA MET A 7 -18.26 -26.21 -5.69
C MET A 7 -17.57 -25.86 -7.01
N ALA A 8 -17.87 -26.59 -8.10
CA ALA A 8 -17.36 -26.24 -9.43
C ALA A 8 -17.83 -24.86 -9.90
N LYS A 9 -19.12 -24.51 -9.72
CA LYS A 9 -19.62 -23.16 -10.05
C LYS A 9 -18.98 -22.08 -9.19
N PHE A 10 -18.77 -22.35 -7.90
CA PHE A 10 -18.10 -21.42 -6.99
C PHE A 10 -16.65 -21.19 -7.43
N LEU A 11 -15.87 -22.25 -7.64
CA LEU A 11 -14.48 -22.16 -8.12
C LEU A 11 -14.40 -21.49 -9.50
N GLN A 12 -15.36 -21.74 -10.39
CA GLN A 12 -15.40 -21.10 -11.71
C GLN A 12 -15.66 -19.58 -11.63
N SER A 13 -16.42 -19.12 -10.63
CA SER A 13 -16.77 -17.71 -10.46
C SER A 13 -15.79 -16.94 -9.55
N TYR A 14 -15.31 -17.58 -8.48
CA TYR A 14 -14.55 -16.98 -7.38
C TYR A 14 -13.13 -17.55 -7.23
N GLY A 15 -12.74 -18.61 -7.95
CA GLY A 15 -11.44 -19.26 -7.78
C GLY A 15 -10.26 -18.31 -7.99
N TYR A 16 -10.34 -17.42 -8.98
CA TYR A 16 -9.32 -16.38 -9.18
C TYR A 16 -9.30 -15.34 -8.05
N ASP A 17 -10.46 -14.98 -7.50
CA ASP A 17 -10.53 -14.04 -6.38
C ASP A 17 -9.92 -14.68 -5.12
N LEU A 18 -10.13 -15.98 -4.92
CA LEU A 18 -9.53 -16.73 -3.82
C LEU A 18 -8.00 -16.76 -3.93
N ILE A 19 -7.44 -17.02 -5.12
CA ILE A 19 -5.98 -17.02 -5.32
C ILE A 19 -5.37 -15.65 -4.97
N LEU A 20 -5.92 -14.57 -5.54
CA LEU A 20 -5.40 -13.21 -5.29
C LEU A 20 -5.60 -12.79 -3.83
N GLY A 21 -6.75 -13.14 -3.25
CA GLY A 21 -7.08 -12.89 -1.84
C GLY A 21 -6.16 -13.65 -0.88
N SER A 22 -5.87 -14.92 -1.15
CA SER A 22 -4.97 -15.73 -0.32
C SER A 22 -3.55 -15.18 -0.33
N VAL A 23 -3.02 -14.79 -1.50
CA VAL A 23 -1.68 -14.19 -1.60
C VAL A 23 -1.63 -12.85 -0.84
N ALA A 24 -2.64 -11.99 -1.01
CA ALA A 24 -2.73 -10.74 -0.27
C ALA A 24 -2.83 -10.96 1.25
N ALA A 25 -3.63 -11.94 1.69
CA ALA A 25 -3.78 -12.28 3.10
C ALA A 25 -2.48 -12.81 3.72
N ILE A 26 -1.73 -13.65 3.00
CA ILE A 26 -0.40 -14.12 3.44
C ILE A 26 0.51 -12.91 3.67
N TYR A 27 0.51 -11.92 2.78
CA TYR A 27 1.32 -10.71 2.97
C TYR A 27 0.92 -9.89 4.19
N VAL A 28 -0.38 -9.78 4.51
CA VAL A 28 -0.83 -9.08 5.72
C VAL A 28 -0.38 -9.81 6.98
N VAL A 29 -0.56 -11.13 7.03
CA VAL A 29 -0.22 -11.94 8.21
C VAL A 29 1.30 -11.93 8.45
N MET A 30 2.09 -12.05 7.38
CA MET A 30 3.55 -12.11 7.49
C MET A 30 4.18 -10.74 7.74
N ALA A 31 3.62 -9.66 7.19
CA ALA A 31 4.12 -8.30 7.41
C ALA A 31 3.02 -7.39 7.99
N PRO A 32 2.65 -7.57 9.28
CA PRO A 32 1.49 -6.91 9.90
C PRO A 32 1.70 -5.41 10.13
N TYR A 33 2.93 -4.98 10.37
CA TYR A 33 3.30 -3.59 10.63
C TYR A 33 3.31 -2.72 9.38
N THR A 34 3.32 -1.40 9.56
CA THR A 34 3.14 -0.38 8.51
C THR A 34 4.29 0.63 8.48
N LYS A 35 4.51 1.29 7.33
CA LYS A 35 5.50 2.36 7.18
C LYS A 35 4.91 3.76 7.40
N VAL A 36 5.78 4.76 7.51
CA VAL A 36 5.42 6.17 7.70
C VAL A 36 4.43 6.68 6.67
N GLU A 37 4.51 6.22 5.43
CA GLU A 37 3.65 6.76 4.38
C GLU A 37 2.23 6.19 4.40
N GLU A 38 2.00 5.17 5.22
CA GLU A 38 0.70 4.60 5.57
C GLU A 38 0.11 5.25 6.84
N SER A 39 0.95 5.95 7.63
CA SER A 39 0.66 6.39 9.00
C SER A 39 -0.68 7.10 9.14
N PHE A 40 -0.94 8.14 8.34
CA PHE A 40 -2.16 8.93 8.48
C PHE A 40 -3.43 8.07 8.44
N ASN A 41 -3.58 7.20 7.44
CA ASN A 41 -4.76 6.35 7.34
C ASN A 41 -4.75 5.26 8.42
N VAL A 42 -3.59 4.72 8.80
CA VAL A 42 -3.48 3.74 9.89
C VAL A 42 -4.00 4.33 11.19
N GLN A 43 -3.49 5.51 11.56
CA GLN A 43 -3.84 6.20 12.80
C GLN A 43 -5.29 6.66 12.76
N SER A 44 -5.76 7.18 11.62
CA SER A 44 -7.17 7.52 11.42
C SER A 44 -8.09 6.31 11.60
N MET A 45 -7.72 5.13 11.09
CA MET A 45 -8.50 3.90 11.29
C MET A 45 -8.50 3.48 12.77
N HIS A 46 -7.36 3.57 13.45
CA HIS A 46 -7.28 3.31 14.89
C HIS A 46 -8.25 4.21 15.65
N ASP A 47 -8.17 5.52 15.42
CA ASP A 47 -8.91 6.50 16.19
C ASP A 47 -10.42 6.40 15.93
N ILE A 48 -10.84 6.14 14.68
CA ILE A 48 -12.25 5.88 14.36
C ILE A 48 -12.78 4.63 15.07
N LEU A 49 -11.99 3.57 15.15
CA LEU A 49 -12.41 2.30 15.75
C LEU A 49 -12.46 2.37 17.29
N TYR A 50 -11.47 3.02 17.91
CA TYR A 50 -11.28 3.03 19.36
C TYR A 50 -11.78 4.31 20.04
N HIS A 51 -11.48 5.51 19.52
CA HIS A 51 -11.89 6.78 20.12
C HIS A 51 -13.29 7.25 19.66
N ARG A 52 -13.70 6.88 18.45
CA ARG A 52 -15.04 7.10 17.86
C ARG A 52 -15.46 8.58 17.79
N HIS A 53 -16.17 9.07 18.82
CA HIS A 53 -16.68 10.45 18.87
C HIS A 53 -15.74 11.41 19.60
N HIS A 54 -14.74 10.88 20.31
CA HIS A 54 -13.76 11.68 21.04
C HIS A 54 -12.67 12.19 20.10
N LEU A 55 -13.05 13.15 19.24
CA LEU A 55 -12.15 13.74 18.24
C LEU A 55 -10.90 14.37 18.86
N ASP A 56 -10.98 14.86 20.10
CA ASP A 56 -9.84 15.43 20.83
C ASP A 56 -8.71 14.42 21.12
N SER A 57 -9.00 13.12 21.06
CA SER A 57 -8.00 12.06 21.27
C SER A 57 -7.34 11.58 19.99
N TYR A 58 -7.66 12.17 18.83
CA TYR A 58 -7.16 11.70 17.54
C TYR A 58 -5.71 12.13 17.31
N ASP A 59 -4.93 11.22 16.73
CA ASP A 59 -3.48 11.35 16.48
C ASP A 59 -3.14 12.57 15.62
N HIS A 60 -3.99 12.91 14.65
CA HIS A 60 -3.71 14.01 13.71
C HIS A 60 -3.85 15.40 14.34
N LEU A 61 -4.42 15.53 15.54
CA LEU A 61 -4.46 16.80 16.26
C LEU A 61 -3.17 17.05 17.02
N GLU A 62 -2.54 15.98 17.53
CA GLU A 62 -1.26 16.03 18.23
C GLU A 62 -0.09 16.04 17.23
N PHE A 63 -0.17 15.20 16.19
CA PHE A 63 0.84 15.04 15.13
C PHE A 63 0.21 15.27 13.74
N PRO A 64 -0.06 16.54 13.35
CA PRO A 64 -0.79 16.85 12.12
C PRO A 64 -0.06 16.55 10.80
N GLY A 65 1.19 16.10 10.84
CA GLY A 65 2.03 15.93 9.64
C GLY A 65 2.21 17.24 8.87
N VAL A 66 2.87 17.18 7.71
CA VAL A 66 3.22 18.39 6.91
C VAL A 66 1.99 18.98 6.19
N VAL A 67 1.07 18.11 5.74
CA VAL A 67 -0.12 18.49 4.99
C VAL A 67 -1.29 17.59 5.40
N PRO A 68 -2.52 18.14 5.48
CA PRO A 68 -3.68 17.34 5.84
C PRO A 68 -3.99 16.31 4.76
N ARG A 69 -4.63 15.22 5.20
CA ARG A 69 -5.06 14.11 4.36
C ARG A 69 -6.52 13.81 4.63
N THR A 70 -7.19 13.16 3.67
CA THR A 70 -8.62 12.85 3.78
C THR A 70 -8.89 11.65 4.68
N PHE A 71 -9.91 11.75 5.54
CA PHE A 71 -10.43 10.67 6.39
C PHE A 71 -11.36 9.73 5.64
N ILE A 72 -11.85 10.09 4.45
CA ILE A 72 -12.90 9.32 3.75
C ILE A 72 -12.48 7.85 3.54
N GLY A 73 -11.22 7.61 3.16
CA GLY A 73 -10.71 6.26 2.96
C GLY A 73 -10.66 5.46 4.26
N ALA A 74 -10.10 6.06 5.31
CA ALA A 74 -10.03 5.45 6.65
C ALA A 74 -11.43 5.17 7.20
N PHE A 75 -12.40 6.07 6.97
CA PHE A 75 -13.79 5.90 7.40
C PHE A 75 -14.44 4.69 6.74
N ILE A 76 -14.34 4.57 5.41
CA ILE A 76 -14.90 3.42 4.67
C ILE A 76 -14.31 2.11 5.21
N VAL A 77 -12.98 2.02 5.35
CA VAL A 77 -12.34 0.80 5.85
C VAL A 77 -12.76 0.50 7.29
N SER A 78 -12.83 1.52 8.15
CA SER A 78 -13.20 1.35 9.56
C SER A 78 -14.65 0.90 9.74
N VAL A 79 -15.59 1.40 8.94
CA VAL A 79 -16.99 0.96 8.96
C VAL A 79 -17.09 -0.53 8.65
N PHE A 80 -16.40 -1.01 7.61
CA PHE A 80 -16.40 -2.43 7.26
C PHE A 80 -15.58 -3.30 8.23
N ALA A 81 -14.55 -2.75 8.87
CA ALA A 81 -13.74 -3.46 9.87
C ALA A 81 -14.39 -3.52 11.26
N SER A 82 -15.30 -2.59 11.58
CA SER A 82 -15.90 -2.42 12.91
C SER A 82 -16.50 -3.70 13.52
N PRO A 83 -17.26 -4.55 12.80
CA PRO A 83 -17.81 -5.77 13.38
C PRO A 83 -16.72 -6.74 13.85
N VAL A 84 -15.68 -6.93 13.03
CA VAL A 84 -14.57 -7.84 13.34
C VAL A 84 -13.71 -7.28 14.45
N VAL A 85 -13.40 -5.99 14.40
CA VAL A 85 -12.61 -5.31 15.44
C VAL A 85 -13.34 -5.34 16.78
N SER A 86 -14.65 -5.13 16.79
CA SER A 86 -15.45 -5.21 18.03
C SER A 86 -15.39 -6.60 18.66
N ILE A 87 -15.38 -7.68 17.86
CA ILE A 87 -15.20 -9.05 18.36
C ILE A 87 -13.78 -9.23 18.92
N ILE A 88 -12.75 -8.76 18.20
CA ILE A 88 -11.34 -8.85 18.65
C ILE A 88 -11.15 -8.13 19.99
N SER A 89 -11.66 -6.90 20.12
CA SER A 89 -11.59 -6.12 21.35
C SER A 89 -12.39 -6.76 22.48
N CYS A 90 -13.57 -7.31 22.21
CA CYS A 90 -14.39 -8.01 23.22
C CYS A 90 -13.71 -9.27 23.76
N LEU A 91 -12.90 -9.95 22.94
CA LEU A 91 -12.14 -11.13 23.34
C LEU A 91 -10.81 -10.77 24.05
N GLY A 92 -10.50 -9.48 24.20
CA GLY A 92 -9.27 -9.02 24.85
C GLY A 92 -8.01 -9.29 24.04
N PHE A 93 -8.12 -9.46 22.72
CA PHE A 93 -6.94 -9.64 21.87
C PHE A 93 -6.19 -8.30 21.66
N PRO A 94 -4.86 -8.34 21.51
CA PRO A 94 -4.04 -7.16 21.22
C PRO A 94 -4.52 -6.36 20.01
N LYS A 95 -4.38 -5.03 20.07
CA LYS A 95 -4.82 -4.09 19.02
C LYS A 95 -4.17 -4.37 17.65
N VAL A 96 -3.01 -5.03 17.60
CA VAL A 96 -2.34 -5.43 16.35
C VAL A 96 -3.24 -6.33 15.48
N TYR A 97 -4.08 -7.18 16.08
CA TYR A 97 -5.04 -7.99 15.31
C TYR A 97 -6.13 -7.15 14.67
N SER A 98 -6.48 -6.01 15.26
CA SER A 98 -7.40 -5.03 14.65
C SER A 98 -6.78 -4.37 13.42
N LEU A 99 -5.48 -4.08 13.44
CA LEU A 99 -4.74 -3.60 12.27
C LEU A 99 -4.76 -4.63 11.14
N VAL A 100 -4.51 -5.91 11.45
CA VAL A 100 -4.61 -7.00 10.47
C VAL A 100 -6.00 -7.07 9.87
N ALA A 101 -7.06 -6.99 10.69
CA ALA A 101 -8.45 -6.98 10.22
C ALA A 101 -8.74 -5.78 9.29
N ALA A 102 -8.36 -4.57 9.66
CA ALA A 102 -8.53 -3.37 8.84
C ALA A 102 -7.82 -3.49 7.48
N ARG A 103 -6.58 -4.02 7.48
CA ARG A 103 -5.81 -4.24 6.25
C ARG A 103 -6.39 -5.32 5.35
N LEU A 104 -6.94 -6.39 5.92
CA LEU A 104 -7.67 -7.41 5.17
C LEU A 104 -8.95 -6.84 4.55
N VAL A 105 -9.68 -6.00 5.27
CA VAL A 105 -10.87 -5.29 4.76
C VAL A 105 -10.50 -4.38 3.58
N LEU A 106 -9.44 -3.57 3.72
CA LEU A 106 -8.93 -2.76 2.62
C LEU A 106 -8.56 -3.63 1.41
N GLY A 107 -7.83 -4.73 1.63
CA GLY A 107 -7.50 -5.69 0.58
C GLY A 107 -8.74 -6.24 -0.12
N CYS A 108 -9.78 -6.59 0.63
CA CYS A 108 -11.05 -7.08 0.08
C CYS A 108 -11.75 -6.01 -0.78
N ILE A 109 -11.75 -4.75 -0.35
CA ILE A 109 -12.32 -3.64 -1.12
C ILE A 109 -11.58 -3.48 -2.46
N ILE A 110 -10.24 -3.42 -2.42
CA ILE A 110 -9.42 -3.23 -3.63
C ILE A 110 -9.50 -4.44 -4.58
N LEU A 111 -9.49 -5.66 -4.05
CA LEU A 111 -9.64 -6.87 -4.86
C LEU A 111 -11.05 -6.99 -5.45
N SER A 112 -12.08 -6.48 -4.77
CA SER A 112 -13.45 -6.43 -5.31
C SER A 112 -13.57 -5.46 -6.50
N THR A 113 -12.91 -4.30 -6.44
CA THR A 113 -12.87 -3.38 -7.58
C THR A 113 -12.02 -3.95 -8.73
N LEU A 114 -10.92 -4.64 -8.42
CA LEU A 114 -10.12 -5.36 -9.41
C LEU A 114 -10.91 -6.50 -10.07
N ARG A 115 -11.74 -7.22 -9.31
CA ARG A 115 -12.65 -8.23 -9.86
C ARG A 115 -13.59 -7.63 -10.89
N PHE A 116 -14.19 -6.47 -10.60
CA PHE A 116 -15.06 -5.80 -11.57
C PHE A 116 -14.30 -5.51 -12.87
N PHE A 117 -13.07 -4.98 -12.77
CA PHE A 117 -12.20 -4.77 -13.93
C PHE A 117 -11.89 -6.08 -14.69
N ARG A 118 -11.48 -7.13 -13.98
CA ARG A 118 -11.21 -8.48 -14.51
C ARG A 118 -12.39 -9.06 -15.28
N ILE A 119 -13.61 -8.93 -14.75
CA ILE A 119 -14.82 -9.41 -15.43
C ILE A 119 -15.02 -8.69 -16.78
N GLN A 120 -14.69 -7.40 -16.88
CA GLN A 120 -14.77 -6.70 -18.17
C GLN A 120 -13.66 -7.12 -19.14
N ILE A 121 -12.45 -7.44 -18.63
CA ILE A 121 -11.38 -8.04 -19.44
C ILE A 121 -11.85 -9.36 -20.04
N LYS A 122 -12.43 -10.25 -19.21
CA LYS A 122 -13.02 -11.52 -19.65
C LYS A 122 -14.03 -11.32 -20.77
N LYS A 123 -14.96 -10.38 -20.60
CA LYS A 123 -16.02 -10.10 -21.59
C LYS A 123 -15.46 -9.58 -22.92
N LYS A 124 -14.40 -8.76 -22.88
CA LYS A 124 -13.85 -8.10 -24.08
C LYS A 124 -12.78 -8.91 -24.81
N PHE A 125 -11.95 -9.63 -24.08
CA PHE A 125 -10.78 -10.35 -24.60
C PHE A 125 -10.84 -11.87 -24.42
N GLY A 126 -11.80 -12.39 -23.65
CA GLY A 126 -12.02 -13.82 -23.44
C GLY A 126 -11.38 -14.38 -22.16
N ASN A 127 -11.78 -15.61 -21.80
CA ASN A 127 -11.38 -16.29 -20.56
C ASN A 127 -9.86 -16.53 -20.45
N GLN A 128 -9.20 -16.76 -21.58
CA GLN A 128 -7.76 -17.02 -21.60
C GLN A 128 -6.94 -15.78 -21.20
N VAL A 129 -7.35 -14.60 -21.67
CA VAL A 129 -6.72 -13.32 -21.28
C VAL A 129 -6.98 -13.03 -19.81
N GLU A 130 -8.18 -13.29 -19.31
CA GLU A 130 -8.47 -13.22 -17.87
C GLU A 130 -7.53 -14.12 -17.06
N THR A 131 -7.29 -15.36 -17.51
CA THR A 131 -6.41 -16.31 -16.82
C THR A 131 -4.99 -15.76 -16.72
N PHE A 132 -4.42 -15.26 -17.84
CA PHE A 132 -3.09 -14.67 -17.83
C PHE A 132 -3.02 -13.38 -17.00
N PHE A 133 -4.07 -12.56 -17.00
CA PHE A 133 -4.15 -11.36 -16.17
C PHE A 133 -4.03 -11.70 -14.68
N VAL A 134 -4.75 -12.73 -14.22
CA VAL A 134 -4.66 -13.21 -12.84
C VAL A 134 -3.27 -13.78 -12.55
N LEU A 135 -2.70 -14.54 -13.49
CA LEU A 135 -1.36 -15.10 -13.35
C LEU A 135 -0.30 -14.00 -13.17
N PHE A 136 -0.28 -12.97 -14.03
CA PHE A 136 0.63 -11.84 -13.89
C PHE A 136 0.44 -11.13 -12.55
N THR A 137 -0.80 -10.83 -12.17
CA THR A 137 -1.10 -10.15 -10.90
C THR A 137 -0.64 -10.98 -9.70
N SER A 138 -0.79 -12.30 -9.74
CA SER A 138 -0.34 -13.21 -8.67
C SER A 138 1.18 -13.33 -8.57
N LEU A 139 1.89 -13.18 -9.69
CA LEU A 139 3.35 -13.28 -9.77
C LEU A 139 4.06 -11.96 -9.51
N GLN A 140 3.32 -10.86 -9.31
CA GLN A 140 3.88 -9.55 -9.00
C GLN A 140 3.75 -9.24 -7.52
N PHE A 141 4.88 -9.13 -6.83
CA PHE A 141 4.92 -8.75 -5.41
C PHE A 141 4.16 -7.45 -5.12
N HIS A 142 4.52 -6.37 -5.82
CA HIS A 142 4.13 -5.02 -5.45
C HIS A 142 2.61 -4.84 -5.43
N PHE A 143 1.88 -5.30 -6.45
CA PHE A 143 0.44 -5.01 -6.55
C PHE A 143 -0.36 -5.62 -5.38
N LEU A 144 -0.17 -6.92 -5.12
CA LEU A 144 -0.89 -7.61 -4.05
C LEU A 144 -0.37 -7.27 -2.65
N PHE A 145 0.91 -6.90 -2.52
CA PHE A 145 1.43 -6.39 -1.24
C PHE A 145 0.80 -5.04 -0.91
N TYR A 146 0.81 -4.10 -1.87
CA TYR A 146 0.29 -2.76 -1.65
C TYR A 146 -1.24 -2.68 -1.57
N CYS A 147 -2.01 -3.60 -2.16
CA CYS A 147 -3.47 -3.54 -2.10
C CYS A 147 -4.05 -3.62 -0.68
N THR A 148 -3.25 -4.10 0.29
CA THR A 148 -3.61 -4.19 1.72
C THR A 148 -2.98 -3.10 2.59
N ARG A 149 -2.24 -2.17 1.96
CA ARG A 149 -1.53 -1.07 2.62
C ARG A 149 -2.39 0.19 2.51
N PRO A 150 -2.72 0.88 3.62
CA PRO A 150 -3.62 2.04 3.61
C PRO A 150 -2.92 3.31 3.11
N LEU A 151 -2.45 3.26 1.87
CA LEU A 151 -1.87 4.37 1.16
C LEU A 151 -2.98 5.14 0.42
N PRO A 152 -2.90 6.49 0.34
CA PRO A 152 -3.81 7.28 -0.49
C PRO A 152 -3.88 6.77 -1.94
N ASN A 153 -2.75 6.31 -2.46
CA ASN A 153 -2.63 5.77 -3.82
C ASN A 153 -3.44 4.50 -4.02
N ILE A 154 -3.60 3.69 -2.97
CA ILE A 154 -4.32 2.41 -3.01
C ILE A 154 -5.82 2.64 -2.88
N LEU A 155 -6.22 3.61 -2.06
CA LEU A 155 -7.59 4.08 -2.02
C LEU A 155 -8.01 4.67 -3.38
N ALA A 156 -7.15 5.50 -3.99
CA ALA A 156 -7.35 6.00 -5.34
C ALA A 156 -7.38 4.86 -6.39
N LEU A 157 -6.49 3.86 -6.27
CA LEU A 157 -6.47 2.68 -7.15
C LEU A 157 -7.82 1.94 -7.14
N GLY A 158 -8.51 1.87 -6.00
CA GLY A 158 -9.85 1.28 -5.92
C GLY A 158 -10.83 1.93 -6.90
N LEU A 159 -10.86 3.27 -6.93
CA LEU A 159 -11.69 4.03 -7.86
C LEU A 159 -11.18 3.95 -9.30
N VAL A 160 -9.86 3.95 -9.51
CA VAL A 160 -9.26 3.77 -10.83
C VAL A 160 -9.62 2.40 -11.43
N ASN A 161 -9.64 1.32 -10.63
CA ASN A 161 -10.10 0.00 -11.08
C ASN A 161 -11.57 0.03 -11.55
N LEU A 162 -12.45 0.74 -10.81
CA LEU A 162 -13.84 0.94 -11.23
C LEU A 162 -13.94 1.77 -12.50
N ALA A 163 -13.11 2.80 -12.65
CA ALA A 163 -13.04 3.60 -13.86
C ALA A 163 -12.63 2.76 -15.06
N TYR A 164 -11.54 2.00 -14.93
CA TYR A 164 -11.05 1.08 -15.95
C TYR A 164 -12.05 0.00 -16.33
N GLY A 165 -12.77 -0.57 -15.36
CA GLY A 165 -13.85 -1.50 -15.64
C GLY A 165 -14.97 -0.85 -16.45
N ASN A 166 -15.43 0.34 -16.05
CA ASN A 166 -16.46 1.06 -16.81
C ASN A 166 -15.99 1.46 -18.21
N TRP A 167 -14.72 1.84 -18.35
CA TRP A 167 -14.12 2.16 -19.63
C TRP A 167 -14.09 0.95 -20.58
N LEU A 168 -13.67 -0.24 -20.09
CA LEU A 168 -13.72 -1.48 -20.86
C LEU A 168 -15.15 -1.86 -21.26
N LYS A 169 -16.11 -1.64 -20.36
CA LYS A 169 -17.55 -1.88 -20.56
C LYS A 169 -18.17 -0.93 -21.60
N GLY A 170 -17.54 0.20 -21.90
CA GLY A 170 -18.08 1.25 -22.79
C GLY A 170 -18.88 2.33 -22.05
N ASN A 171 -18.90 2.31 -20.72
CA ASN A 171 -19.55 3.31 -19.88
C ASN A 171 -18.57 4.45 -19.58
N PHE A 172 -18.39 5.37 -20.53
CA PHE A 172 -17.36 6.41 -20.44
C PHE A 172 -17.63 7.47 -19.37
N TYR A 173 -18.87 7.92 -19.18
CA TYR A 173 -19.20 8.94 -18.18
C TYR A 173 -18.94 8.47 -16.73
N PRO A 174 -19.41 7.27 -16.31
CA PRO A 174 -19.04 6.74 -15.00
C PRO A 174 -17.53 6.55 -14.84
N ALA A 175 -16.81 6.17 -15.90
CA ALA A 175 -15.36 6.04 -15.84
C ALA A 175 -14.67 7.36 -15.49
N LEU A 176 -15.06 8.46 -16.14
CA LEU A 176 -14.59 9.79 -15.82
C LEU A 176 -14.98 10.22 -14.40
N SER A 177 -16.21 9.93 -13.97
CA SER A 177 -16.66 10.26 -12.62
C SER A 177 -15.80 9.59 -11.54
N PHE A 178 -15.48 8.29 -11.69
CA PHE A 178 -14.61 7.60 -10.73
C PHE A 178 -13.18 8.16 -10.70
N LEU A 179 -12.62 8.54 -11.85
CA LEU A 179 -11.30 9.20 -11.92
C LEU A 179 -11.32 10.58 -11.25
N ILE A 180 -12.43 11.32 -11.36
CA ILE A 180 -12.59 12.60 -10.68
C ILE A 180 -12.68 12.41 -9.16
N PHE A 181 -13.46 11.44 -8.68
CA PHE A 181 -13.49 11.10 -7.26
C PHE A 181 -12.10 10.71 -6.74
N ALA A 182 -11.34 9.91 -7.50
CA ALA A 182 -9.96 9.56 -7.15
C ALA A 182 -9.06 10.80 -7.04
N THR A 183 -9.22 11.72 -8.00
CA THR A 183 -8.41 12.94 -8.11
C THR A 183 -8.68 13.94 -7.01
N VAL A 184 -9.96 14.19 -6.71
CA VAL A 184 -10.39 15.25 -5.80
C VAL A 184 -10.27 14.84 -4.33
N ILE A 185 -10.56 13.57 -4.03
CA ILE A 185 -10.60 13.08 -2.64
C ILE A 185 -9.24 12.54 -2.21
N PHE A 186 -8.65 11.63 -2.99
CA PHE A 186 -7.50 10.86 -2.52
C PHE A 186 -6.16 11.39 -3.00
N ARG A 187 -6.07 11.80 -4.27
CA ARG A 187 -4.78 12.00 -4.96
C ARG A 187 -4.88 12.85 -6.23
N CYS A 188 -4.45 14.12 -6.18
CA CYS A 188 -4.53 15.07 -7.29
C CYS A 188 -3.72 14.64 -8.52
N ASP A 189 -2.66 13.84 -8.32
CA ASP A 189 -1.83 13.29 -9.38
C ASP A 189 -2.56 12.29 -10.27
N THR A 190 -3.70 11.71 -9.85
CA THR A 190 -4.55 10.94 -10.78
C THR A 190 -5.18 11.83 -11.86
N MET A 191 -5.10 13.15 -11.74
CA MET A 191 -5.41 14.08 -12.84
C MET A 191 -4.54 13.80 -14.08
N LEU A 192 -3.29 13.37 -13.88
CA LEU A 192 -2.37 12.99 -14.97
C LEU A 192 -2.83 11.72 -15.70
N LEU A 193 -3.76 10.95 -15.13
CA LEU A 193 -4.42 9.82 -15.77
C LEU A 193 -5.78 10.23 -16.36
N LEU A 194 -6.56 11.04 -15.63
CA LEU A 194 -7.83 11.61 -16.08
C LEU A 194 -7.68 12.39 -17.39
N GLY A 195 -6.66 13.26 -17.49
CA GLY A 195 -6.41 14.10 -18.66
C GLY A 195 -6.22 13.28 -19.94
N PRO A 196 -5.23 12.38 -20.01
CA PRO A 196 -5.01 11.53 -21.18
C PRO A 196 -6.20 10.64 -21.55
N ILE A 197 -6.88 10.02 -20.57
CA ILE A 197 -8.07 9.19 -20.86
C ILE A 197 -9.21 10.06 -21.39
N GLY A 198 -9.47 11.21 -20.76
CA GLY A 198 -10.49 12.15 -21.22
C GLY A 198 -10.21 12.66 -22.64
N LEU A 199 -8.95 12.98 -22.95
CA LEU A 199 -8.53 13.41 -24.27
C LEU A 199 -8.74 12.29 -25.30
N GLU A 200 -8.34 11.06 -25.01
CA GLU A 200 -8.56 9.95 -25.94
C GLU A 200 -10.05 9.69 -26.22
N LEU A 201 -10.89 9.77 -25.18
CA LEU A 201 -12.34 9.61 -25.34
C LEU A 201 -12.96 10.72 -26.21
N LEU A 202 -12.44 11.95 -26.13
CA LEU A 202 -12.85 13.05 -27.00
C LEU A 202 -12.36 12.85 -28.43
N LEU A 203 -11.08 12.47 -28.61
CA LEU A 203 -10.47 12.25 -29.93
C LEU A 203 -11.14 11.09 -30.68
N THR A 204 -11.52 10.03 -29.98
CA THR A 204 -12.27 8.90 -30.54
C THR A 204 -13.77 9.18 -30.72
N LYS A 205 -14.24 10.39 -30.36
CA LYS A 205 -15.66 10.79 -30.38
C LYS A 205 -16.56 9.85 -29.57
N SER A 206 -16.00 9.16 -28.58
CA SER A 206 -16.72 8.27 -27.67
C SER A 206 -17.60 9.04 -26.69
N ILE A 207 -17.28 10.31 -26.43
CA ILE A 207 -18.04 11.22 -25.58
C ILE A 207 -18.24 12.59 -26.27
N SER A 208 -19.39 13.21 -26.02
CA SER A 208 -19.63 14.61 -26.39
C SER A 208 -18.96 15.56 -25.39
N PHE A 209 -18.25 16.57 -25.88
CA PHE A 209 -17.53 17.57 -25.07
C PHE A 209 -18.42 18.25 -24.03
N TRP A 210 -19.56 18.82 -24.43
CA TRP A 210 -20.46 19.54 -23.52
C TRP A 210 -21.09 18.63 -22.46
N LYS A 211 -21.45 17.40 -22.86
CA LYS A 211 -21.98 16.42 -21.92
C LYS A 211 -20.90 15.96 -20.94
N ALA A 212 -19.67 15.74 -21.42
CA ALA A 212 -18.53 15.40 -20.58
C ALA A 212 -18.23 16.51 -19.58
N LEU A 213 -18.19 17.78 -20.03
CA LEU A 213 -17.96 18.93 -19.16
C LEU A 213 -19.00 19.02 -18.04
N LYS A 214 -20.30 18.91 -18.37
CA LYS A 214 -21.38 18.92 -17.36
C LYS A 214 -21.24 17.80 -16.33
N TYR A 215 -20.96 16.57 -16.79
CA TYR A 215 -20.76 15.42 -15.90
C TYR A 215 -19.51 15.58 -15.03
N CYS A 216 -18.40 16.03 -15.61
CA CYS A 216 -17.15 16.20 -14.89
C CYS A 216 -17.24 17.31 -13.84
N VAL A 217 -17.79 18.47 -14.19
CA VAL A 217 -18.00 19.59 -13.24
C VAL A 217 -18.96 19.18 -12.13
N GLY A 218 -20.10 18.57 -12.47
CA GLY A 218 -21.06 18.10 -11.46
C GLY A 218 -20.46 17.06 -10.51
N THR A 219 -19.67 16.12 -11.03
CA THR A 219 -18.98 15.12 -10.20
C THR A 219 -17.90 15.77 -9.32
N ALA A 220 -17.13 16.73 -9.87
CA ALA A 220 -16.09 17.41 -9.12
C ALA A 220 -16.68 18.23 -7.97
N LEU A 221 -17.77 18.98 -8.19
CA LEU A 221 -18.45 19.73 -7.14
C LEU A 221 -18.98 18.81 -6.03
N LEU A 222 -19.55 17.67 -6.39
CA LEU A 222 -20.01 16.67 -5.43
C LEU A 222 -18.85 16.09 -4.61
N ALA A 223 -17.74 15.74 -5.27
CA ALA A 223 -16.55 15.21 -4.62
C ALA A 223 -15.88 16.23 -3.69
N VAL A 224 -15.77 17.50 -4.12
CA VAL A 224 -15.26 18.63 -3.32
C VAL A 224 -16.15 18.86 -2.10
N GLY A 225 -17.48 18.91 -2.30
CA GLY A 225 -18.43 19.06 -1.21
C GLY A 225 -18.32 17.94 -0.17
N LEU A 226 -18.15 16.68 -0.62
CA LEU A 226 -17.98 15.53 0.26
C LEU A 226 -16.68 15.59 1.09
N THR A 227 -15.53 15.84 0.45
CA THR A 227 -14.24 15.92 1.18
C THR A 227 -14.22 17.11 2.12
N ILE A 228 -14.69 18.29 1.70
CA ILE A 228 -14.75 19.46 2.59
C ILE A 228 -15.65 19.17 3.79
N PHE A 229 -16.83 18.58 3.58
CA PHE A 229 -17.76 18.29 4.68
C PHE A 229 -17.16 17.31 5.70
N VAL A 230 -16.67 16.16 5.24
CA VAL A 230 -16.12 15.13 6.13
C VAL A 230 -14.84 15.62 6.79
N ASP A 231 -13.90 16.11 5.99
CA ASP A 231 -12.57 16.45 6.47
C ASP A 231 -12.58 17.71 7.34
N SER A 232 -13.48 18.68 7.11
CA SER A 232 -13.57 19.86 7.99
C SER A 232 -14.06 19.53 9.40
N ILE A 233 -14.91 18.51 9.54
CA ILE A 233 -15.33 18.00 10.85
C ILE A 233 -14.15 17.32 11.55
N MET A 234 -13.47 16.41 10.84
CA MET A 234 -12.37 15.62 11.43
C MET A 234 -11.16 16.50 11.79
N TRP A 235 -10.82 17.48 10.95
CA TRP A 235 -9.71 18.41 11.19
C TRP A 235 -10.07 19.60 12.10
N LYS A 236 -11.34 19.74 12.51
CA LYS A 236 -11.85 20.89 13.31
C LYS A 236 -11.57 22.26 12.68
N LYS A 237 -11.33 22.32 11.37
CA LYS A 237 -11.10 23.54 10.58
C LYS A 237 -11.59 23.33 9.17
N PHE A 238 -11.99 24.39 8.48
CA PHE A 238 -12.35 24.30 7.06
C PHE A 238 -11.12 23.84 6.25
N VAL A 239 -11.21 22.67 5.62
CA VAL A 239 -10.09 22.09 4.88
C VAL A 239 -10.57 21.31 3.66
N TRP A 240 -9.86 21.50 2.55
CA TRP A 240 -9.86 20.56 1.44
C TRP A 240 -8.47 19.94 1.37
N PRO A 241 -8.28 18.72 1.92
CA PRO A 241 -6.94 18.16 2.12
C PRO A 241 -6.13 18.09 0.83
N GLU A 242 -6.74 17.59 -0.24
CA GLU A 242 -6.00 17.37 -1.49
C GLU A 242 -5.66 18.67 -2.22
N PHE A 243 -6.41 19.75 -1.99
CA PHE A 243 -6.04 21.07 -2.50
C PHE A 243 -4.83 21.65 -1.77
N GLU A 244 -4.75 21.50 -0.44
CA GLU A 244 -3.55 21.91 0.31
C GLU A 244 -2.31 21.11 -0.13
N VAL A 245 -2.49 19.80 -0.40
CA VAL A 245 -1.43 18.93 -0.93
C VAL A 245 -0.98 19.40 -2.32
N PHE A 246 -1.93 19.73 -3.20
CA PHE A 246 -1.64 20.26 -4.52
C PHE A 246 -0.89 21.60 -4.42
N TRP A 247 -1.35 22.50 -3.56
CA TRP A 247 -0.72 23.80 -3.31
C TRP A 247 0.72 23.63 -2.83
N PHE A 248 0.94 22.78 -1.82
CA PHE A 248 2.25 22.51 -1.25
C PHE A 248 3.23 21.90 -2.26
N ASN A 249 2.79 20.91 -3.04
CA ASN A 249 3.69 20.19 -3.93
C ASN A 249 3.91 20.89 -5.27
N SER A 250 2.85 21.41 -5.89
CA SER A 250 2.92 21.96 -7.25
C SER A 250 3.21 23.46 -7.28
N ILE A 251 2.70 24.22 -6.31
CA ILE A 251 2.84 25.68 -6.30
C ILE A 251 4.07 26.10 -5.49
N LEU A 252 4.27 25.53 -4.29
CA LEU A 252 5.47 25.78 -3.50
C LEU A 252 6.68 24.94 -3.95
N ASN A 253 6.50 24.02 -4.91
CA ASN A 253 7.53 23.16 -5.48
C ASN A 253 8.36 22.37 -4.45
N ARG A 254 7.79 22.09 -3.27
CA ARG A 254 8.46 21.36 -2.17
C ARG A 254 8.60 19.85 -2.42
N SER A 255 8.18 19.37 -3.59
CA SER A 255 8.29 17.96 -3.96
C SER A 255 9.74 17.47 -4.00
N SER A 256 10.72 18.34 -4.28
CA SER A 256 12.15 17.99 -4.33
C SER A 256 12.75 17.62 -2.97
N ASP A 257 12.16 18.09 -1.87
CA ASP A 257 12.71 17.93 -0.52
C ASP A 257 12.71 16.47 -0.07
N TRP A 258 11.90 15.63 -0.73
CA TRP A 258 11.77 14.19 -0.48
C TRP A 258 12.69 13.34 -1.37
N GLY A 259 13.71 13.96 -1.97
CA GLY A 259 14.68 13.31 -2.86
C GLY A 259 14.27 13.34 -4.34
N THR A 260 15.26 13.23 -5.22
CA THR A 260 15.07 13.35 -6.67
C THR A 260 15.61 12.15 -7.43
N HIS A 261 14.93 11.81 -8.52
CA HIS A 261 15.33 10.73 -9.42
C HIS A 261 15.32 11.19 -10.88
N SER A 262 16.14 10.55 -11.72
CA SER A 262 16.20 10.85 -13.14
C SER A 262 14.86 10.66 -13.85
N ILE A 263 14.65 11.33 -14.99
CA ILE A 263 13.39 11.27 -15.75
C ILE A 263 13.07 9.84 -16.18
N HIS A 264 14.07 9.06 -16.58
CA HIS A 264 13.88 7.68 -17.06
C HIS A 264 13.67 6.64 -15.93
N TRP A 265 13.74 7.03 -14.66
CA TRP A 265 13.71 6.12 -13.51
C TRP A 265 12.48 5.19 -13.48
N TYR A 266 11.30 5.68 -13.87
CA TYR A 266 10.11 4.82 -13.93
C TYR A 266 10.26 3.70 -14.96
N PHE A 267 10.86 3.97 -16.12
CA PHE A 267 11.06 2.98 -17.19
C PHE A 267 12.25 2.05 -16.94
N THR A 268 13.29 2.51 -16.26
CA THR A 268 14.49 1.71 -16.00
C THR A 268 14.44 0.94 -14.68
N SER A 269 13.67 1.41 -13.70
CA SER A 269 13.68 0.84 -12.34
C SER A 269 12.30 0.45 -11.84
N ALA A 270 11.32 1.36 -11.85
CA ALA A 270 10.03 1.09 -11.20
C ALA A 270 9.16 0.08 -11.97
N LEU A 271 8.96 0.28 -13.28
CA LEU A 271 8.16 -0.60 -14.14
C LEU A 271 8.76 -2.00 -14.28
N PRO A 272 10.09 -2.17 -14.51
CA PRO A 272 10.69 -3.50 -14.53
C PRO A 272 10.51 -4.26 -13.20
N ARG A 273 10.66 -3.57 -12.06
CA ARG A 273 10.48 -4.18 -10.73
C ARG A 273 9.03 -4.49 -10.40
N SER A 274 8.08 -3.65 -10.82
CA SER A 274 6.66 -3.86 -10.52
C SER A 274 6.02 -4.89 -11.43
N LEU A 275 6.37 -4.90 -12.72
CA LEU A 275 5.71 -5.73 -13.73
C LEU A 275 6.43 -7.07 -13.97
N LEU A 276 7.73 -7.16 -13.70
CA LEU A 276 8.55 -8.35 -13.95
C LEU A 276 8.38 -8.85 -15.40
N VAL A 277 8.03 -10.11 -15.62
CA VAL A 277 7.73 -10.69 -16.95
C VAL A 277 6.65 -9.92 -17.72
N ALA A 278 5.71 -9.25 -17.04
CA ALA A 278 4.67 -8.47 -17.70
C ALA A 278 5.25 -7.22 -18.38
N TYR A 279 6.44 -6.74 -18.00
CA TYR A 279 7.03 -5.54 -18.60
C TYR A 279 7.30 -5.71 -20.10
N PRO A 280 8.17 -6.63 -20.55
CA PRO A 280 8.40 -6.84 -21.98
C PRO A 280 7.14 -7.33 -22.71
N LEU A 281 6.30 -8.15 -22.07
CA LEU A 281 5.07 -8.65 -22.67
C LEU A 281 4.02 -7.56 -22.87
N SER A 282 3.98 -6.53 -22.02
CA SER A 282 3.06 -5.40 -22.16
C SER A 282 3.38 -4.57 -23.40
N LEU A 283 4.67 -4.43 -23.77
CA LEU A 283 5.09 -3.78 -25.01
C LEU A 283 4.73 -4.63 -26.23
N LEU A 284 4.89 -5.95 -26.14
CA LEU A 284 4.46 -6.86 -27.20
C LEU A 284 2.93 -6.82 -27.39
N GLY A 285 2.16 -6.71 -26.31
CA GLY A 285 0.69 -6.65 -26.35
C GLY A 285 0.17 -5.46 -27.13
N THR A 286 0.81 -4.30 -26.99
CA THR A 286 0.47 -3.11 -27.78
C THR A 286 0.70 -3.28 -29.29
N LEU A 287 1.63 -4.14 -29.70
CA LEU A 287 1.94 -4.38 -31.11
C LEU A 287 1.07 -5.51 -31.70
N VAL A 288 0.67 -6.48 -30.89
CA VAL A 288 -0.02 -7.70 -31.35
C VAL A 288 -1.52 -7.49 -31.57
N ASP A 289 -2.19 -6.71 -30.73
CA ASP A 289 -3.64 -6.51 -30.80
C ASP A 289 -3.98 -5.02 -30.94
N ARG A 290 -4.59 -4.65 -32.06
CA ARG A 290 -4.96 -3.27 -32.39
C ARG A 290 -5.91 -2.61 -31.39
N ARG A 291 -6.61 -3.41 -30.55
CA ARG A 291 -7.51 -2.89 -29.52
C ARG A 291 -6.78 -2.42 -28.27
N VAL A 292 -5.56 -2.90 -28.03
CA VAL A 292 -4.79 -2.64 -26.80
C VAL A 292 -4.21 -1.22 -26.75
N PRO A 293 -3.68 -0.63 -27.85
CA PRO A 293 -3.22 0.75 -27.86
C PRO A 293 -4.23 1.75 -27.30
N PHE A 294 -5.53 1.57 -27.58
CA PHE A 294 -6.60 2.42 -27.04
C PHE A 294 -6.70 2.42 -25.50
N PHE A 295 -6.11 1.45 -24.81
CA PHE A 295 -6.08 1.44 -23.34
C PHE A 295 -4.71 1.83 -22.78
N ILE A 296 -3.64 1.49 -23.51
CA ILE A 296 -2.27 1.64 -23.02
C ILE A 296 -1.71 3.03 -23.32
N VAL A 297 -2.12 3.69 -24.41
CA VAL A 297 -1.57 5.00 -24.77
C VAL A 297 -1.81 6.06 -23.68
N PRO A 298 -3.01 6.22 -23.09
CA PRO A 298 -3.19 7.16 -21.98
C PRO A 298 -2.41 6.79 -20.73
N VAL A 299 -2.27 5.50 -20.44
CA VAL A 299 -1.55 5.01 -19.27
C VAL A 299 -0.05 5.21 -19.42
N LEU A 300 0.50 5.00 -20.62
CA LEU A 300 1.87 5.37 -20.96
C LEU A 300 2.07 6.88 -20.86
N SER A 301 1.13 7.68 -21.37
CA SER A 301 1.16 9.13 -21.23
C SER A 301 1.19 9.56 -19.77
N PHE A 302 0.37 8.95 -18.90
CA PHE A 302 0.40 9.15 -17.45
C PHE A 302 1.80 8.89 -16.87
N VAL A 303 2.44 7.75 -17.19
CA VAL A 303 3.79 7.45 -16.68
C VAL A 303 4.83 8.46 -17.22
N ILE A 304 4.74 8.86 -18.48
CA ILE A 304 5.63 9.86 -19.09
C ILE A 304 5.47 11.23 -18.43
N LEU A 305 4.23 11.67 -18.19
CA LEU A 305 3.95 12.94 -17.52
C LEU A 305 4.46 12.91 -16.08
N TYR A 306 4.22 11.83 -15.34
CA TYR A 306 4.73 11.67 -13.98
C TYR A 306 6.26 11.62 -13.94
N SER A 307 6.90 11.05 -14.97
CA SER A 307 8.36 10.98 -15.07
C SER A 307 9.06 12.35 -15.06
N LYS A 308 8.33 13.43 -15.38
CA LYS A 308 8.86 14.80 -15.33
C LYS A 308 8.97 15.36 -13.91
N LEU A 309 8.25 14.80 -12.93
CA LEU A 309 8.30 15.26 -11.55
C LEU A 309 9.62 14.83 -10.88
N PRO A 310 10.25 15.68 -10.04
CA PRO A 310 11.57 15.40 -9.48
C PRO A 310 11.54 14.20 -8.53
N HIS A 311 10.60 14.20 -7.58
CA HIS A 311 10.40 13.11 -6.64
C HIS A 311 9.53 12.00 -7.25
N LYS A 312 9.98 10.76 -7.07
CA LYS A 312 9.40 9.58 -7.73
C LYS A 312 9.37 8.41 -6.76
N GLU A 313 8.26 7.67 -6.79
CA GLU A 313 8.10 6.45 -6.04
C GLU A 313 7.24 5.45 -6.81
N LEU A 314 7.49 4.16 -6.61
CA LEU A 314 6.76 3.10 -7.32
C LEU A 314 5.25 3.16 -7.07
N ARG A 315 4.84 3.50 -5.84
CA ARG A 315 3.42 3.59 -5.47
C ARG A 315 2.67 4.66 -6.26
N PHE A 316 3.33 5.71 -6.77
CA PHE A 316 2.66 6.78 -7.52
C PHE A 316 2.11 6.30 -8.86
N ILE A 317 2.81 5.36 -9.50
CA ILE A 317 2.39 4.80 -10.79
C ILE A 317 1.63 3.47 -10.63
N ILE A 318 1.27 3.03 -9.43
CA ILE A 318 0.67 1.70 -9.23
C ILE A 318 -0.66 1.53 -9.98
N SER A 319 -1.39 2.63 -10.19
CA SER A 319 -2.60 2.71 -11.02
C SER A 319 -2.39 2.34 -12.48
N SER A 320 -1.14 2.32 -12.96
CA SER A 320 -0.81 1.87 -14.32
C SER A 320 -0.69 0.34 -14.44
N VAL A 321 -0.37 -0.36 -13.34
CA VAL A 321 -0.05 -1.80 -13.32
C VAL A 321 -1.18 -2.66 -13.87
N PRO A 322 -2.48 -2.48 -13.48
CA PRO A 322 -3.56 -3.28 -14.04
C PRO A 322 -3.66 -3.18 -15.58
N MET A 323 -3.41 -2.01 -16.15
CA MET A 323 -3.47 -1.84 -17.61
C MET A 323 -2.28 -2.49 -18.31
N PHE A 324 -1.06 -2.37 -17.76
CA PHE A 324 0.08 -3.11 -18.29
C PHE A 324 -0.11 -4.63 -18.20
N ASN A 325 -0.71 -5.13 -17.12
CA ASN A 325 -1.06 -6.54 -16.97
C ASN A 325 -2.09 -7.00 -18.00
N LEU A 326 -3.08 -6.16 -18.33
CA LEU A 326 -4.01 -6.43 -19.42
C LEU A 326 -3.28 -6.58 -20.77
N SER A 327 -2.38 -5.64 -21.10
CA SER A 327 -1.60 -5.73 -22.35
C SER A 327 -0.75 -7.00 -22.39
N ALA A 328 -0.03 -7.30 -21.30
CA ALA A 328 0.78 -8.50 -21.19
C ALA A 328 -0.06 -9.78 -21.31
N ALA A 329 -1.28 -9.80 -20.74
CA ALA A 329 -2.20 -10.92 -20.84
C ALA A 329 -2.69 -11.19 -22.26
N VAL A 330 -2.94 -10.13 -23.05
CA VAL A 330 -3.29 -10.27 -24.46
C VAL A 330 -2.11 -10.87 -25.26
N ALA A 331 -0.88 -10.38 -25.01
CA ALA A 331 0.32 -10.94 -25.64
C ALA A 331 0.53 -12.42 -25.27
N ALA A 332 0.45 -12.75 -23.98
CA ALA A 332 0.62 -14.12 -23.48
C ALA A 332 -0.44 -15.07 -24.07
N SER A 333 -1.70 -14.62 -24.18
CA SER A 333 -2.75 -15.40 -24.83
C SER A 333 -2.44 -15.67 -26.30
N ARG A 334 -1.91 -14.69 -27.04
CA ARG A 334 -1.50 -14.89 -28.44
C ARG A 334 -0.34 -15.86 -28.56
N ILE A 335 0.67 -15.74 -27.70
CA ILE A 335 1.84 -16.64 -27.67
C ILE A 335 1.37 -18.08 -27.43
N TYR A 336 0.55 -18.29 -26.40
CA TYR A 336 0.04 -19.61 -26.05
C TYR A 336 -0.78 -20.24 -27.18
N ASN A 337 -1.61 -19.46 -27.87
CA ASN A 337 -2.43 -19.97 -28.96
C ASN A 337 -1.61 -20.36 -30.20
N ASN A 338 -0.48 -19.69 -30.43
CA ASN A 338 0.40 -20.00 -31.56
C ASN A 338 1.53 -20.99 -31.23
N ARG A 339 1.60 -21.52 -29.99
CA ARG A 339 2.70 -22.36 -29.47
C ARG A 339 3.06 -23.60 -30.32
N LYS A 340 2.19 -24.03 -31.23
CA LYS A 340 2.44 -25.16 -32.14
C LYS A 340 3.44 -24.80 -33.25
N LYS A 341 3.61 -23.52 -33.59
CA LYS A 341 4.57 -23.04 -34.60
C LYS A 341 5.96 -22.92 -33.99
N THR A 342 7.02 -23.26 -34.71
CA THR A 342 8.40 -23.37 -34.18
C THR A 342 8.88 -22.13 -33.41
N ILE A 343 8.79 -20.94 -34.01
CA ILE A 343 9.21 -19.68 -33.36
C ILE A 343 8.36 -19.41 -32.11
N TRP A 344 7.05 -19.59 -32.20
CA TRP A 344 6.13 -19.37 -31.08
C TRP A 344 6.27 -20.39 -29.97
N LYS A 345 6.71 -21.62 -30.29
CA LYS A 345 7.08 -22.64 -29.30
C LYS A 345 8.25 -22.13 -28.46
N LEU A 346 9.30 -21.60 -29.10
CA LEU A 346 10.44 -21.01 -28.40
C LEU A 346 10.01 -19.81 -27.55
N VAL A 347 9.24 -18.87 -28.10
CA VAL A 347 8.73 -17.70 -27.35
C VAL A 347 7.88 -18.14 -26.15
N ASN A 348 7.05 -19.18 -26.30
CA ASN A 348 6.28 -19.74 -25.20
C ASN A 348 7.17 -20.36 -24.12
N MET A 349 8.24 -21.08 -24.49
CA MET A 349 9.22 -21.62 -23.53
C MET A 349 9.93 -20.50 -22.76
N VAL A 350 10.33 -19.43 -23.45
CA VAL A 350 10.94 -18.24 -22.82
C VAL A 350 9.95 -17.56 -21.87
N MET A 351 8.68 -17.42 -22.27
CA MET A 351 7.62 -16.87 -21.41
C MET A 351 7.44 -17.70 -20.13
N LEU A 352 7.42 -19.03 -20.24
CA LEU A 352 7.32 -19.92 -19.08
C LEU A 352 8.55 -19.80 -18.16
N ALA A 353 9.75 -19.69 -18.71
CA ALA A 353 10.97 -19.46 -17.92
C ALA A 353 10.91 -18.12 -17.18
N PHE A 354 10.42 -17.05 -17.83
CA PHE A 354 10.25 -15.75 -17.16
C PHE A 354 9.14 -15.75 -16.10
N PHE A 355 8.11 -16.58 -16.23
CA PHE A 355 7.16 -16.78 -15.13
C PHE A 355 7.85 -17.38 -13.89
N ALA A 356 8.68 -18.40 -14.07
CA ALA A 356 9.43 -19.01 -12.97
C ALA A 356 10.39 -18.01 -12.30
N ILE A 357 11.11 -17.23 -13.11
CA ILE A 357 11.99 -16.16 -12.60
C ILE A 357 11.18 -15.11 -11.83
N SER A 358 10.02 -14.70 -12.35
CA SER A 358 9.16 -13.71 -11.68
C SER A 358 8.64 -14.22 -10.34
N ALA A 359 8.30 -15.51 -10.24
CA ALA A 359 7.95 -16.14 -8.96
C ALA A 359 9.10 -16.04 -7.96
N GLY A 360 10.33 -16.37 -8.38
CA GLY A 360 11.54 -16.23 -7.56
C GLY A 360 11.79 -14.78 -7.11
N CYS A 361 11.70 -13.82 -8.02
CA CYS A 361 11.83 -12.39 -7.69
C CYS A 361 10.78 -11.92 -6.68
N THR A 362 9.53 -12.39 -6.82
CA THR A 362 8.46 -12.08 -5.89
C THR A 362 8.72 -12.62 -4.50
N VAL A 363 9.22 -13.86 -4.38
CA VAL A 363 9.63 -14.44 -3.08
C VAL A 363 10.76 -13.62 -2.44
N VAL A 364 11.81 -13.28 -3.20
CA VAL A 364 12.94 -12.50 -2.67
C VAL A 364 12.49 -11.11 -2.20
N THR A 365 11.66 -10.42 -2.99
CA THR A 365 11.17 -9.08 -2.67
C THR A 365 10.21 -9.10 -1.46
N PHE A 366 9.39 -10.15 -1.36
CA PHE A 366 8.56 -10.40 -0.19
C PHE A 366 9.42 -10.61 1.07
N MET A 367 10.45 -11.45 1.01
CA MET A 367 11.34 -11.68 2.13
C MET A 367 12.07 -10.40 2.56
N ALA A 368 12.53 -9.58 1.61
CA ALA A 368 13.12 -8.27 1.92
C ALA A 368 12.12 -7.35 2.64
N SER A 369 10.85 -7.36 2.21
CA SER A 369 9.80 -6.54 2.82
C SER A 369 9.38 -7.03 4.20
N TYR A 370 9.41 -8.35 4.45
CA TYR A 370 9.13 -8.95 5.75
C TYR A 370 10.07 -8.42 6.85
N TYR A 371 11.36 -8.29 6.54
CA TYR A 371 12.38 -7.78 7.45
C TYR A 371 12.48 -6.24 7.49
N ASN A 372 11.52 -5.52 6.89
CA ASN A 372 11.57 -4.06 6.81
C ASN A 372 10.77 -3.36 7.94
N TYR A 373 10.45 -4.05 9.04
CA TYR A 373 9.65 -3.49 10.14
C TYR A 373 10.28 -3.73 11.53
N PRO A 374 11.59 -3.43 11.73
CA PRO A 374 12.30 -3.78 12.95
C PRO A 374 11.66 -3.17 14.21
N SER A 375 11.15 -1.94 14.13
CA SER A 375 10.58 -1.22 15.28
C SER A 375 9.31 -1.88 15.82
N GLY A 376 8.45 -2.38 14.92
CA GLY A 376 7.25 -3.13 15.31
C GLY A 376 7.57 -4.43 16.05
N TYR A 377 8.63 -5.12 15.62
CA TYR A 377 9.13 -6.31 16.31
C TYR A 377 9.80 -5.97 17.65
N ALA A 378 10.56 -4.88 17.71
CA ALA A 378 11.20 -4.41 18.94
C ALA A 378 10.16 -4.12 20.02
N LEU A 379 9.08 -3.41 19.66
CA LEU A 379 8.00 -3.10 20.58
C LEU A 379 7.24 -4.35 21.03
N LYS A 380 6.92 -5.25 20.10
CA LYS A 380 6.29 -6.54 20.43
C LYS A 380 7.14 -7.34 21.42
N ARG A 381 8.46 -7.38 21.21
CA ARG A 381 9.39 -8.10 22.08
C ARG A 381 9.52 -7.44 23.46
N LEU A 382 9.48 -6.10 23.53
CA LEU A 382 9.39 -5.37 24.80
C LEU A 382 8.16 -5.85 25.60
N HIS A 383 6.97 -5.88 25.00
CA HIS A 383 5.75 -6.27 25.71
C HIS A 383 5.76 -7.74 26.17
N GLN A 384 6.35 -8.63 25.36
CA GLN A 384 6.49 -10.05 25.70
C GLN A 384 7.45 -10.29 26.87
N ILE A 385 8.58 -9.57 26.90
CA ILE A 385 9.56 -9.72 27.97
C ILE A 385 9.13 -8.96 29.23
N GLY A 386 8.53 -7.78 29.07
CA GLY A 386 8.09 -6.90 30.16
C GLY A 386 6.80 -7.30 30.86
N HIS A 387 6.38 -8.56 30.78
CA HIS A 387 5.05 -8.97 31.27
C HIS A 387 4.78 -8.53 32.73
N PRO A 388 3.73 -7.74 32.98
CA PRO A 388 3.70 -6.73 34.05
C PRO A 388 3.08 -7.22 35.36
N ALA A 389 3.15 -8.52 35.68
CA ALA A 389 2.40 -9.08 36.81
C ALA A 389 2.69 -8.41 38.17
N ASN A 390 3.83 -7.71 38.31
CA ASN A 390 4.28 -7.11 39.58
C ASN A 390 4.73 -5.63 39.47
N VAL A 391 4.39 -4.89 38.41
CA VAL A 391 4.85 -3.50 38.26
C VAL A 391 3.89 -2.53 38.95
N ALA A 392 4.38 -1.77 39.94
CA ALA A 392 3.58 -0.85 40.76
C ALA A 392 3.32 0.52 40.11
N GLY A 393 3.85 0.79 38.91
CA GLY A 393 3.79 2.10 38.27
C GLY A 393 3.74 2.05 36.75
N GLU A 394 3.65 3.24 36.14
CA GLU A 394 3.59 3.39 34.69
C GLU A 394 4.98 3.27 34.05
N GLU A 395 5.04 2.50 32.96
CA GLU A 395 6.24 2.26 32.17
C GLU A 395 6.20 3.15 30.93
N TRP A 396 7.00 4.21 30.94
CA TRP A 396 7.06 5.18 29.84
C TRP A 396 8.02 4.70 28.75
N VAL A 397 7.51 4.55 27.53
CA VAL A 397 8.24 4.12 26.34
C VAL A 397 8.32 5.30 25.37
N HIS A 398 9.51 5.79 25.09
CA HIS A 398 9.72 6.75 24.02
C HIS A 398 9.98 6.04 22.69
N ILE A 399 9.28 6.47 21.65
CA ILE A 399 9.42 5.98 20.28
C ILE A 399 10.01 7.12 19.47
N ASP A 400 11.26 6.95 19.01
CA ASP A 400 11.90 7.94 18.17
C ASP A 400 11.29 8.00 16.76
N THR A 401 11.66 9.01 15.98
CA THR A 401 11.18 9.20 14.61
C THR A 401 11.45 7.97 13.74
N PHE A 402 12.63 7.36 13.85
CA PHE A 402 12.96 6.14 13.10
C PHE A 402 12.04 4.97 13.50
N GLY A 403 11.76 4.81 14.80
CA GLY A 403 10.83 3.88 15.39
C GLY A 403 9.43 3.99 14.80
N ALA A 404 8.89 5.22 14.81
CA ALA A 404 7.58 5.55 14.25
C ALA A 404 7.52 5.30 12.74
N MET A 405 8.62 5.54 12.01
CA MET A 405 8.65 5.32 10.56
C MET A 405 8.74 3.85 10.14
N ASN A 406 9.23 2.97 11.01
CA ASN A 406 9.63 1.61 10.67
C ASN A 406 8.85 0.50 11.41
N GLY A 407 7.58 0.74 11.70
CA GLY A 407 6.65 -0.34 12.07
C GLY A 407 5.71 -0.04 13.24
N ILE A 408 5.92 1.05 13.97
CA ILE A 408 5.10 1.36 15.15
C ILE A 408 3.92 2.25 14.76
N SER A 409 2.74 1.91 15.26
CA SER A 409 1.49 2.68 15.17
C SER A 409 0.71 2.52 16.47
N ARG A 410 -0.38 3.28 16.67
CA ARG A 410 -1.24 3.13 17.86
C ARG A 410 -1.83 1.72 18.02
N PHE A 411 -1.99 0.97 16.93
CA PHE A 411 -2.37 -0.44 17.01
C PHE A 411 -1.31 -1.35 17.65
N CYS A 412 -0.07 -0.89 17.78
CA CYS A 412 1.01 -1.64 18.43
C CYS A 412 1.15 -1.32 19.92
N GLU A 413 0.42 -0.31 20.40
CA GLU A 413 0.44 0.17 21.78
C GLU A 413 -0.51 -0.69 22.63
N ASP A 414 -0.02 -1.17 23.78
CA ASP A 414 -0.83 -1.89 24.76
C ASP A 414 -1.34 -0.92 25.85
N ASP A 415 -2.37 -1.32 26.58
CA ASP A 415 -2.90 -0.51 27.68
C ASP A 415 -1.99 -0.63 28.94
N PHE A 416 -2.46 -0.14 30.09
CA PHE A 416 -1.71 -0.12 31.36
C PHE A 416 -0.94 -1.44 31.62
N PRO A 417 0.36 -1.38 32.02
CA PRO A 417 1.08 -0.22 32.58
C PRO A 417 1.81 0.67 31.57
N TRP A 418 1.65 0.43 30.26
CA TRP A 418 2.45 1.12 29.25
C TRP A 418 1.92 2.52 28.96
N ARG A 419 2.83 3.48 28.82
CA ARG A 419 2.56 4.81 28.24
C ARG A 419 3.58 5.10 27.15
N TYR A 420 3.14 5.65 26.04
CA TYR A 420 3.98 5.91 24.88
C TYR A 420 4.13 7.41 24.64
N SER A 421 5.35 7.84 24.30
CA SER A 421 5.63 9.20 23.84
C SER A 421 6.31 9.16 22.48
N LYS A 422 5.80 9.94 21.54
CA LYS A 422 6.37 10.16 20.19
C LYS A 422 6.90 11.59 20.04
N GLU A 423 7.24 12.24 21.16
CA GLU A 423 7.76 13.62 21.15
C GLU A 423 8.96 13.72 20.19
N GLU A 424 8.80 14.51 19.13
CA GLU A 424 9.81 14.68 18.08
C GLU A 424 10.87 15.71 18.52
N GLU A 425 11.98 15.78 17.79
CA GLU A 425 13.05 16.79 17.97
C GLU A 425 13.81 16.76 19.31
N ILE A 426 13.73 15.67 20.07
CA ILE A 426 14.58 15.47 21.26
C ILE A 426 15.99 15.08 20.81
N VAL A 427 16.99 15.86 21.22
CA VAL A 427 18.41 15.52 20.98
C VAL A 427 18.80 14.32 21.86
N VAL A 428 19.63 13.41 21.35
CA VAL A 428 19.96 12.14 22.01
C VAL A 428 20.53 12.34 23.43
N GLU A 429 21.29 13.42 23.64
CA GLU A 429 21.88 13.78 24.93
C GLU A 429 20.83 14.24 25.96
N GLU A 430 19.69 14.78 25.51
CA GLU A 430 18.61 15.24 26.37
C GLU A 430 17.69 14.11 26.84
N LEU A 431 17.71 12.96 26.16
CA LEU A 431 16.89 11.78 26.53
C LEU A 431 17.15 11.32 27.96
N ARG A 432 18.36 11.53 28.49
CA ARG A 432 18.71 11.23 29.89
C ARG A 432 17.94 12.07 30.91
N ASN A 433 17.56 13.29 30.52
CA ASN A 433 16.84 14.21 31.39
C ASN A 433 15.32 14.01 31.28
N ARG A 434 14.86 13.24 30.29
CA ARG A 434 13.48 12.82 30.15
C ARG A 434 13.26 11.54 30.95
N ASN A 435 12.22 11.50 31.78
CA ASN A 435 11.90 10.38 32.66
C ASN A 435 11.29 9.17 31.91
N PHE A 436 11.85 8.79 30.76
CA PHE A 436 11.43 7.62 30.02
C PHE A 436 12.06 6.37 30.62
N THR A 437 11.29 5.28 30.70
CA THR A 437 11.80 4.02 31.25
C THR A 437 12.42 3.14 30.18
N TYR A 438 11.81 3.10 29.00
CA TYR A 438 12.33 2.43 27.81
C TYR A 438 12.43 3.39 26.64
N LEU A 439 13.42 3.15 25.78
CA LEU A 439 13.60 3.84 24.50
C LEU A 439 13.57 2.81 23.38
N VAL A 440 12.76 3.04 22.36
CA VAL A 440 12.91 2.39 21.05
C VAL A 440 13.62 3.41 20.16
N ASN A 441 14.89 3.16 19.84
CA ASN A 441 15.76 4.17 19.23
C ASN A 441 16.65 3.60 18.11
N GLU A 442 16.98 4.41 17.10
CA GLU A 442 17.94 4.07 16.04
C GLU A 442 19.40 3.98 16.56
N HIS A 443 19.76 4.75 17.58
CA HIS A 443 21.13 4.83 18.09
C HIS A 443 21.50 3.62 18.95
N SER A 444 22.69 3.03 18.76
CA SER A 444 23.10 1.85 19.53
C SER A 444 23.39 2.14 21.01
N SER A 445 23.84 3.36 21.32
CA SER A 445 24.17 3.81 22.68
C SER A 445 23.49 5.14 22.95
N VAL A 446 22.84 5.25 24.11
CA VAL A 446 22.20 6.47 24.60
C VAL A 446 22.62 6.68 26.04
N ASP A 447 23.12 7.87 26.36
CA ASP A 447 23.62 8.18 27.70
C ASP A 447 22.55 8.04 28.77
N GLY A 448 22.88 7.36 29.87
CA GLY A 448 21.93 7.09 30.95
C GLY A 448 21.04 5.86 30.74
N TYR A 449 21.11 5.23 29.56
CA TYR A 449 20.35 4.03 29.23
C TYR A 449 21.26 2.84 28.89
N LYS A 450 20.83 1.65 29.26
CA LYS A 450 21.46 0.37 28.91
C LYS A 450 20.72 -0.26 27.73
N CYS A 451 21.46 -0.62 26.69
CA CYS A 451 20.91 -1.38 25.56
C CYS A 451 20.54 -2.81 26.00
N LEU A 452 19.28 -3.20 25.80
CA LEU A 452 18.73 -4.49 26.22
C LEU A 452 18.82 -5.53 25.11
N PHE A 453 18.46 -5.15 23.89
CA PHE A 453 18.60 -5.93 22.67
C PHE A 453 18.47 -5.03 21.44
N TYR A 454 18.81 -5.58 20.27
CA TYR A 454 18.56 -4.95 18.98
C TYR A 454 17.69 -5.83 18.09
N GLU A 455 16.99 -5.20 17.16
CA GLU A 455 16.27 -5.88 16.08
C GLU A 455 16.95 -5.57 14.74
N GLU A 456 17.11 -6.63 13.95
CA GLU A 456 17.72 -6.55 12.63
C GLU A 456 16.68 -6.13 11.58
N GLY A 457 17.09 -5.25 10.66
CA GLY A 457 16.33 -4.90 9.47
C GLY A 457 17.05 -5.32 8.19
N PHE A 458 16.29 -5.47 7.09
CA PHE A 458 16.85 -5.67 5.76
C PHE A 458 17.76 -4.49 5.35
N GLU A 459 18.95 -4.79 4.82
CA GLU A 459 19.89 -3.79 4.33
C GLU A 459 20.11 -3.91 2.82
N ARG A 460 20.50 -5.10 2.33
CA ARG A 460 20.78 -5.32 0.91
C ARG A 460 20.66 -6.78 0.50
N LEU A 461 20.56 -6.99 -0.81
CA LEU A 461 20.73 -8.30 -1.43
C LEU A 461 22.19 -8.51 -1.79
N GLU A 462 22.75 -9.66 -1.41
CA GLU A 462 24.11 -10.06 -1.74
C GLU A 462 24.08 -11.35 -2.56
N LEU A 463 24.78 -11.35 -3.70
CA LEU A 463 24.99 -12.55 -4.50
C LEU A 463 26.24 -13.28 -3.99
N ARG A 464 26.07 -14.50 -3.50
CA ARG A 464 27.16 -15.34 -3.00
C ARG A 464 27.38 -16.54 -3.91
N ARG A 465 28.65 -16.97 -4.01
CA ARG A 465 29.00 -18.28 -4.60
C ARG A 465 28.60 -19.36 -3.60
N GLY A 466 27.46 -20.02 -3.81
CA GLY A 466 26.94 -21.08 -2.94
C GLY A 466 25.42 -21.22 -3.07
N PHE A 467 24.84 -22.15 -2.30
CA PHE A 467 23.38 -22.27 -2.17
C PHE A 467 22.94 -21.84 -0.75
N PRO A 468 22.00 -20.89 -0.61
CA PRO A 468 21.33 -20.15 -1.69
C PRO A 468 22.24 -19.07 -2.33
N PRO A 469 22.14 -18.83 -3.66
CA PRO A 469 22.99 -17.86 -4.37
C PRO A 469 22.65 -16.40 -4.05
N ILE A 470 21.45 -16.16 -3.53
CA ILE A 470 20.97 -14.84 -3.12
C ILE A 470 20.76 -14.88 -1.62
N VAL A 471 21.46 -14.02 -0.90
CA VAL A 471 21.36 -13.88 0.55
C VAL A 471 20.84 -12.48 0.88
N LEU A 472 19.89 -12.42 1.81
CA LEU A 472 19.38 -11.17 2.38
C LEU A 472 20.29 -10.78 3.55
N VAL A 473 21.06 -9.71 3.38
CA VAL A 473 21.90 -9.17 4.44
C VAL A 473 21.00 -8.33 5.36
N LYS A 474 21.10 -8.63 6.66
CA LYS A 474 20.37 -7.96 7.74
C LYS A 474 21.38 -7.28 8.65
N LYS A 475 21.00 -6.12 9.19
CA LYS A 475 21.84 -5.32 10.10
C LYS A 475 20.98 -4.82 11.26
N ALA A 476 21.56 -4.66 12.44
CA ALA A 476 20.91 -3.98 13.56
C ALA A 476 20.45 -2.58 13.13
N LYS A 477 19.16 -2.29 13.30
CA LYS A 477 18.53 -1.02 12.89
C LYS A 477 17.82 -0.31 14.04
N VAL A 478 17.30 -1.05 14.99
CA VAL A 478 16.57 -0.53 16.14
C VAL A 478 17.13 -1.17 17.38
N TYR A 479 17.35 -0.36 18.40
CA TYR A 479 17.86 -0.76 19.69
C TYR A 479 16.80 -0.42 20.73
N LEU A 480 16.56 -1.36 21.63
CA LEU A 480 15.73 -1.11 22.79
C LEU A 480 16.64 -0.80 23.96
N HIS A 481 16.52 0.38 24.55
CA HIS A 481 17.24 0.77 25.75
C HIS A 481 16.32 0.88 26.95
N ARG A 482 16.95 0.87 28.13
CA ARG A 482 16.29 1.06 29.39
C ARG A 482 17.08 1.96 30.32
N GLU A 483 16.38 2.81 31.06
CA GLU A 483 17.00 3.72 32.03
C GLU A 483 17.80 2.95 33.09
N MET A 484 19.06 3.34 33.30
CA MET A 484 19.95 2.67 34.25
C MET A 484 19.61 2.96 35.73
N LYS A 485 18.90 4.06 36.01
CA LYS A 485 18.57 4.46 37.39
C LYS A 485 17.47 3.61 38.02
N LYS A 486 16.61 2.99 37.21
CA LYS A 486 15.52 2.13 37.69
C LYS A 486 15.99 0.68 37.74
N GLU A 487 16.02 0.09 38.93
CA GLU A 487 16.30 -1.34 39.14
C GLU A 487 15.43 -2.22 38.25
N ASP A 488 15.99 -3.32 37.71
CA ASP A 488 15.23 -4.25 36.88
C ASP A 488 14.07 -4.89 37.65
N PRO A 489 12.80 -4.44 37.48
CA PRO A 489 11.70 -5.03 38.25
C PRO A 489 11.52 -6.51 37.88
N PHE A 490 12.12 -6.97 36.79
CA PHE A 490 11.99 -8.34 36.31
C PHE A 490 13.19 -9.23 36.61
N HIS A 491 14.36 -8.69 37.02
CA HIS A 491 15.64 -9.42 37.06
C HIS A 491 15.84 -10.35 35.83
N LYS A 492 15.35 -9.94 34.65
CA LYS A 492 15.30 -10.81 33.48
C LYS A 492 16.63 -10.77 32.74
N LYS A 493 17.10 -11.93 32.27
CA LYS A 493 18.25 -12.00 31.36
C LYS A 493 17.83 -11.45 30.00
N TRP A 494 18.12 -10.17 29.78
CA TRP A 494 18.04 -9.55 28.47
C TRP A 494 19.12 -10.13 27.55
N PRO A 495 18.85 -10.28 26.23
CA PRO A 495 19.80 -10.84 25.28
C PRO A 495 21.14 -10.08 25.22
N GLY A 496 21.11 -8.80 25.56
CA GLY A 496 22.21 -7.89 25.34
C GLY A 496 22.21 -7.34 23.91
N CYS A 497 22.91 -6.22 23.80
CA CYS A 497 23.50 -5.73 22.56
C CYS A 497 25.00 -6.05 22.69
#